data_AF-A0A086KWE2-F1
#
_entry.id   AF-A0A086KWE2-F1
#
_cell.length_a   1.000
_cell.length_b   1.000
_cell.length_c   1.000
_cell.angle_alpha   90.00
_cell.angle_beta   90.00
_cell.angle_gamma   90.00
#
_symmetry.space_group_name_H-M   'P 1'
#
loop_
_entity.id
_entity.type
_entity.pdbx_description
1 polymer ?
#
loop_
_entity_poly.entity_id
_entity_poly.type
_entity_poly.pdbx_seq_one_letter_code
_entity_poly.pdbx_strand_id
1 'polypeptide(L)'
;MKGSTPMSGGQMGCFLTPGSGSGGMPGYGSPSPGSQNSPPRFRDRRDDVGIVEVVVPKDKRKRVLIDLLAKYVAEEGHPFEQQIMEKSPRGSEDGKFDFLYDHDSPDNIYYRWRVFAFSQGDTLRSWRTEPFHIFLGGRKWKPPSEKFFQERSRHKVERKDDSHSAAKGGERLGSEDRDTLEEHLRDITRQRESVKNAMVFCMSHANCSAEIALCLYEALTLAETNLDSKLARLYLLSDILFNSSAPTPSAWSYRASLEKYLPRIFLHWTQ
;
A
#
# COMPACT_ATOMS: atom_id res chain seq x y z
N MET A 1 -56.68 30.85 2.06
CA MET A 1 -57.60 31.88 1.52
C MET A 1 -56.80 33.15 1.25
N LYS A 2 -56.85 33.62 -0.01
CA LYS A 2 -56.77 35.01 -0.52
C LYS A 2 -55.79 35.97 0.20
N GLY A 3 -54.71 36.38 -0.46
CA GLY A 3 -54.64 37.65 -1.23
C GLY A 3 -53.80 38.66 -0.42
N SER A 4 -53.20 39.75 -0.91
CA SER A 4 -53.07 40.41 -2.20
C SER A 4 -51.96 41.46 -2.00
N THR A 5 -51.13 41.75 -3.01
CA THR A 5 -50.31 42.98 -3.11
C THR A 5 -51.23 44.20 -3.29
N PRO A 6 -50.81 45.47 -3.05
CA PRO A 6 -50.15 46.26 -4.13
C PRO A 6 -49.27 47.50 -3.75
N MET A 7 -48.34 47.81 -4.68
CA MET A 7 -48.01 49.09 -5.39
C MET A 7 -47.54 50.41 -4.72
N SER A 8 -46.69 51.08 -5.54
CA SER A 8 -46.44 52.54 -5.75
C SER A 8 -45.39 53.24 -4.88
N GLY A 9 -44.51 54.12 -5.39
CA GLY A 9 -44.33 54.72 -6.73
C GLY A 9 -43.32 55.90 -6.67
N GLY A 10 -42.99 56.50 -7.83
CA GLY A 10 -42.35 57.84 -7.99
C GLY A 10 -40.92 57.79 -8.60
N GLN A 11 -40.65 58.10 -9.89
CA GLN A 11 -40.54 59.41 -10.61
C GLN A 11 -39.51 60.38 -9.98
N MET A 12 -38.62 61.13 -10.66
CA MET A 12 -38.43 61.64 -12.03
C MET A 12 -36.91 61.82 -12.31
N GLY A 13 -36.39 61.77 -13.55
CA GLY A 13 -36.24 62.90 -14.50
C GLY A 13 -34.90 63.65 -14.27
N CYS A 14 -34.12 64.17 -15.22
CA CYS A 14 -34.18 64.33 -16.67
C CYS A 14 -32.94 65.19 -17.10
N PHE A 15 -32.55 65.15 -18.38
CA PHE A 15 -31.84 66.23 -19.16
C PHE A 15 -30.33 66.51 -18.89
N LEU A 16 -29.40 66.76 -19.83
CA LEU A 16 -29.37 67.13 -21.27
C LEU A 16 -28.00 66.77 -21.94
N THR A 17 -28.00 66.82 -23.27
CA THR A 17 -27.04 66.45 -24.35
C THR A 17 -25.96 67.55 -24.69
N PRO A 18 -25.36 67.65 -25.91
CA PRO A 18 -24.17 66.96 -26.46
C PRO A 18 -23.12 67.94 -27.09
N GLY A 19 -22.05 67.45 -27.75
CA GLY A 19 -21.24 68.29 -28.66
C GLY A 19 -20.04 67.59 -29.33
N SER A 20 -20.08 67.53 -30.66
CA SER A 20 -19.19 66.80 -31.59
C SER A 20 -18.00 67.64 -32.13
N GLY A 21 -16.99 66.98 -32.73
CA GLY A 21 -16.02 67.62 -33.63
C GLY A 21 -14.99 66.65 -34.27
N SER A 22 -15.21 66.37 -35.58
CA SER A 22 -14.31 65.97 -36.70
C SER A 22 -12.78 66.01 -36.49
N GLY A 23 -11.90 65.20 -37.11
CA GLY A 23 -11.94 64.30 -38.28
C GLY A 23 -10.54 64.26 -38.94
N GLY A 24 -10.06 63.09 -39.38
CA GLY A 24 -8.79 62.93 -40.13
C GLY A 24 -8.42 61.45 -40.41
N MET A 25 -8.50 61.03 -41.68
CA MET A 25 -8.05 59.75 -42.28
C MET A 25 -6.77 60.02 -43.14
N PRO A 26 -6.03 59.07 -43.78
CA PRO A 26 -6.32 57.64 -44.08
C PRO A 26 -5.10 56.66 -43.97
N GLY A 27 -5.28 55.37 -44.30
CA GLY A 27 -4.25 54.61 -45.05
C GLY A 27 -3.84 53.21 -44.55
N TYR A 28 -4.48 52.21 -45.13
CA TYR A 28 -4.29 50.75 -45.10
C TYR A 28 -2.88 50.12 -44.90
N GLY A 29 -2.90 49.03 -44.11
CA GLY A 29 -1.99 47.89 -44.23
C GLY A 29 -2.46 46.71 -43.37
N SER A 30 -3.17 45.74 -43.95
CA SER A 30 -3.38 44.41 -43.34
C SER A 30 -2.29 43.46 -43.86
N PRO A 31 -1.82 42.47 -43.07
CA PRO A 31 -2.50 41.17 -43.12
C PRO A 31 -2.47 40.32 -41.83
N SER A 32 -3.57 39.56 -41.67
CA SER A 32 -3.62 38.15 -41.22
C SER A 32 -3.49 37.75 -39.74
N PRO A 33 -4.07 36.58 -39.36
CA PRO A 33 -4.84 36.42 -38.14
C PRO A 33 -4.09 35.64 -37.06
N GLY A 34 -4.26 36.00 -35.80
CA GLY A 34 -3.79 35.17 -34.71
C GLY A 34 -3.91 35.83 -33.35
N SER A 35 -4.38 35.05 -32.39
CA SER A 35 -4.41 35.35 -30.96
C SER A 35 -5.53 36.28 -30.51
N GLN A 36 -6.73 35.70 -30.35
CA GLN A 36 -7.62 36.14 -29.28
C GLN A 36 -6.87 35.96 -27.95
N ASN A 37 -6.24 37.02 -27.46
CA ASN A 37 -5.77 37.08 -26.09
C ASN A 37 -7.02 37.11 -25.20
N SER A 38 -7.41 35.92 -24.74
CA SER A 38 -8.25 35.78 -23.56
C SER A 38 -7.61 36.59 -22.42
N PRO A 39 -8.38 37.34 -21.62
CA PRO A 39 -7.81 38.02 -20.46
C PRO A 39 -7.15 36.96 -19.56
N PRO A 40 -6.01 37.27 -18.91
CA PRO A 40 -5.33 36.29 -18.08
C PRO A 40 -6.33 35.85 -17.02
N ARG A 41 -6.80 34.59 -17.13
CA ARG A 41 -7.51 33.94 -16.02
C ARG A 41 -6.67 34.24 -14.80
N PHE A 42 -7.29 34.83 -13.78
CA PHE A 42 -6.66 35.05 -12.48
C PHE A 42 -5.92 33.75 -12.15
N ARG A 43 -4.59 33.76 -12.39
CA ARG A 43 -3.75 32.60 -12.14
C ARG A 43 -3.75 32.54 -10.65
N ASP A 44 -4.55 31.62 -10.13
CA ASP A 44 -4.60 31.36 -8.73
C ASP A 44 -3.17 31.03 -8.31
N ARG A 45 -2.51 31.94 -7.59
CA ARG A 45 -1.14 31.74 -7.07
C ARG A 45 -1.04 30.46 -6.21
N ARG A 46 -2.18 29.84 -5.88
CA ARG A 46 -2.30 28.55 -5.19
C ARG A 46 -1.77 27.35 -5.98
N ASP A 47 -1.60 27.45 -7.31
CA ASP A 47 -1.11 26.32 -8.12
C ASP A 47 0.41 26.34 -8.39
N ASP A 48 1.12 27.41 -8.00
CA ASP A 48 2.57 27.57 -8.22
C ASP A 48 3.42 27.09 -7.03
N VAL A 49 2.77 26.51 -6.02
CA VAL A 49 3.44 25.98 -4.83
C VAL A 49 3.88 24.55 -5.16
N GLY A 50 5.09 24.43 -5.72
CA GLY A 50 5.66 23.18 -6.26
C GLY A 50 5.42 21.93 -5.39
N ILE A 51 5.22 20.80 -6.06
CA ILE A 51 4.92 19.51 -5.42
C ILE A 51 6.19 18.94 -4.78
N VAL A 52 6.13 18.62 -3.50
CA VAL A 52 7.20 17.88 -2.79
C VAL A 52 6.92 16.40 -2.94
N GLU A 53 7.74 15.72 -3.74
CA GLU A 53 7.66 14.26 -3.88
C GLU A 53 8.46 13.59 -2.75
N VAL A 54 7.77 12.75 -2.00
CA VAL A 54 8.37 12.06 -0.87
C VAL A 54 9.13 10.83 -1.37
N VAL A 55 10.44 10.81 -1.14
CA VAL A 55 11.32 9.72 -1.54
C VAL A 55 11.60 8.82 -0.33
N VAL A 56 11.38 7.51 -0.47
CA VAL A 56 11.67 6.55 0.60
C VAL A 56 13.19 6.38 0.75
N PRO A 57 13.77 6.50 1.97
CA PRO A 57 15.18 6.29 2.20
C PRO A 57 15.65 4.91 1.69
N LYS A 58 16.74 4.91 0.91
CA LYS A 58 17.29 3.68 0.30
C LYS A 58 17.83 2.71 1.36
N ASP A 59 18.52 3.25 2.36
CA ASP A 59 19.06 2.51 3.50
C ASP A 59 17.93 2.02 4.41
N LYS A 60 17.89 0.69 4.61
CA LYS A 60 16.89 0.02 5.44
C LYS A 60 17.02 0.40 6.91
N ARG A 61 18.24 0.54 7.44
CA ARG A 61 18.46 0.86 8.86
C ARG A 61 17.97 2.28 9.15
N LYS A 62 18.37 3.23 8.31
CA LYS A 62 17.92 4.62 8.39
C LYS A 62 16.40 4.76 8.25
N ARG A 63 15.78 4.04 7.30
CA ARG A 63 14.32 4.06 7.14
C ARG A 63 13.59 3.56 8.39
N VAL A 64 14.01 2.43 8.96
CA VAL A 64 13.41 1.88 10.19
C VAL A 64 13.54 2.86 11.35
N LEU A 65 14.70 3.50 11.47
CA LEU A 65 14.92 4.55 12.48
C LEU A 65 13.95 5.72 12.28
N ILE A 66 13.83 6.23 11.05
CA ILE A 66 12.92 7.34 10.74
C ILE A 66 11.46 6.95 10.98
N ASP A 67 11.03 5.76 10.56
CA ASP A 67 9.67 5.25 10.78
C ASP A 67 9.35 5.13 12.28
N LEU A 68 10.30 4.63 13.07
CA LEU A 68 10.14 4.46 14.51
C LEU A 68 10.09 5.82 15.23
N LEU A 69 11.00 6.72 14.88
CA LEU A 69 11.02 8.07 15.43
C LEU A 69 9.73 8.81 15.08
N ALA A 70 9.30 8.74 13.82
CA ALA A 70 8.08 9.40 13.36
C ALA A 70 6.83 8.90 14.09
N LYS A 71 6.77 7.59 14.41
CA LYS A 71 5.67 7.01 15.19
C LYS A 71 5.61 7.63 16.59
N TYR A 72 6.74 7.62 17.31
CA TYR A 72 6.79 8.18 18.66
C TYR A 72 6.56 9.69 18.66
N VAL A 73 7.06 10.43 17.67
CA VAL A 73 6.81 11.87 17.54
C VAL A 73 5.34 12.16 17.21
N ALA A 74 4.66 11.29 16.46
CA ALA A 74 3.23 11.44 16.22
C ALA A 74 2.37 11.17 17.47
N GLU A 75 2.83 10.28 18.37
CA GLU A 75 2.17 9.94 19.62
C GLU A 75 2.44 10.97 20.75
N GLU A 76 3.72 11.34 20.95
CA GLU A 76 4.19 12.20 22.05
C GLU A 76 4.33 13.68 21.66
N GLY A 77 4.33 13.98 20.37
CA GLY A 77 4.43 15.34 19.83
C GLY A 77 5.85 15.90 19.78
N HIS A 78 5.93 17.20 19.47
CA HIS A 78 7.18 17.94 19.27
C HIS A 78 8.15 17.95 20.47
N PRO A 79 7.72 17.91 21.75
CA PRO A 79 8.67 17.84 22.87
C PRO A 79 9.59 16.63 22.82
N PHE A 80 9.09 15.48 22.33
CA PHE A 80 9.89 14.27 22.18
C PHE A 80 10.97 14.42 21.11
N GLU A 81 10.64 15.05 19.98
CA GLU A 81 11.60 15.36 18.92
C GLU A 81 12.77 16.23 19.43
N GLN A 82 12.47 17.26 20.22
CA GLN A 82 13.49 18.13 20.81
C GLN A 82 14.45 17.37 21.72
N GLN A 83 13.95 16.44 22.53
CA GLN A 83 14.80 15.62 23.40
C GLN A 83 15.76 14.73 22.61
N ILE A 84 15.32 14.21 21.47
CA ILE A 84 16.19 13.42 20.59
C ILE A 84 17.27 14.31 19.97
N MET A 85 16.93 15.52 19.53
CA MET A 85 17.90 16.49 19.00
C MET A 85 18.89 16.98 20.08
N GLU A 86 18.48 17.11 21.34
CA GLU A 86 19.38 17.51 22.42
C GLU A 86 20.35 16.38 22.79
N LYS A 87 19.85 15.14 22.87
CA LYS A 87 20.65 13.95 23.21
C LYS A 87 21.57 13.48 22.10
N SER A 88 21.30 13.85 20.85
CA SER A 88 22.07 13.41 19.68
C SER A 88 22.40 14.60 18.78
N PRO A 89 23.31 15.48 19.22
CA PRO A 89 23.74 16.62 18.42
C PRO A 89 24.36 16.16 17.10
N ARG A 90 24.29 17.07 16.12
CA ARG A 90 24.86 16.85 14.78
C ARG A 90 26.34 16.43 14.88
N GLY A 91 26.70 15.34 14.22
CA GLY A 91 28.08 14.82 14.25
C GLY A 91 28.42 13.96 15.48
N SER A 92 27.41 13.48 16.21
CA SER A 92 27.57 12.38 17.18
C SER A 92 28.20 11.14 16.53
N GLU A 93 28.92 10.30 17.30
CA GLU A 93 29.68 9.15 16.76
C GLU A 93 28.88 8.22 15.85
N ASP A 94 27.56 8.17 16.06
CA ASP A 94 26.64 7.33 15.30
C ASP A 94 25.98 8.03 14.09
N GLY A 95 25.93 9.38 14.05
CA GLY A 95 25.30 10.18 12.98
C GLY A 95 23.83 9.83 12.66
N LYS A 96 23.18 9.04 13.52
CA LYS A 96 21.88 8.39 13.26
C LYS A 96 20.75 9.40 13.06
N PHE A 97 20.82 10.54 13.75
CA PHE A 97 19.78 11.57 13.78
C PHE A 97 20.17 12.86 13.04
N ASP A 98 21.27 12.85 12.28
CA ASP A 98 21.73 14.04 11.56
C ASP A 98 20.67 14.59 10.59
N PHE A 99 19.80 13.71 10.06
CA PHE A 99 18.69 14.10 9.19
C PHE A 99 17.67 15.06 9.85
N LEU A 100 17.63 15.15 11.19
CA LEU A 100 16.72 16.07 11.88
C LEU A 100 17.11 17.54 11.67
N TYR A 101 18.40 17.82 11.43
CA TYR A 101 18.92 19.19 11.28
C TYR A 101 18.87 19.71 9.84
N ASP A 102 18.86 18.81 8.85
CA ASP A 102 18.85 19.17 7.44
C ASP A 102 17.42 19.07 6.86
N HIS A 103 16.64 20.15 6.98
CA HIS A 103 15.20 20.18 6.66
C HIS A 103 14.86 19.93 5.18
N ASP A 104 15.78 20.24 4.27
CA ASP A 104 15.62 20.01 2.83
C ASP A 104 16.13 18.63 2.38
N SER A 105 16.69 17.84 3.31
CA SER A 105 17.16 16.50 2.98
C SER A 105 15.98 15.56 2.66
N PRO A 106 16.14 14.62 1.72
CA PRO A 106 15.09 13.65 1.40
C PRO A 106 14.70 12.80 2.61
N ASP A 107 15.63 12.57 3.53
CA ASP A 107 15.40 11.83 4.78
C ASP A 107 14.50 12.62 5.75
N ASN A 108 14.71 13.94 5.88
CA ASN A 108 13.85 14.81 6.69
C ASN A 108 12.46 14.99 6.07
N ILE A 109 12.40 15.15 4.75
CA ILE A 109 11.13 15.21 4.00
C ILE A 109 10.33 13.92 4.24
N TYR A 110 10.96 12.75 4.10
CA TYR A 110 10.32 11.47 4.42
C TYR A 110 9.85 11.40 5.87
N TYR A 111 10.69 11.82 6.82
CA TYR A 111 10.35 11.88 8.24
C TYR A 111 9.11 12.74 8.53
N ARG A 112 9.06 13.99 8.06
CA ARG A 112 7.93 14.92 8.28
C ARG A 112 6.64 14.39 7.68
N TRP A 113 6.73 13.80 6.49
CA TRP A 113 5.59 13.12 5.89
C TRP A 113 5.12 11.93 6.74
N ARG A 114 6.03 11.09 7.26
CA ARG A 114 5.68 9.96 8.13
C ARG A 114 5.03 10.39 9.44
N VAL A 115 5.54 11.45 10.08
CA VAL A 115 4.94 12.02 11.30
C VAL A 115 3.50 12.46 11.01
N PHE A 116 3.30 13.18 9.90
CA PHE A 116 1.96 13.59 9.47
C PHE A 116 1.06 12.37 9.20
N ALA A 117 1.53 11.40 8.43
CA ALA A 117 0.76 10.19 8.10
C ALA A 117 0.28 9.48 9.39
N PHE A 118 1.18 9.23 10.34
CA PHE A 118 0.82 8.62 11.62
C PHE A 118 -0.16 9.46 12.44
N SER A 119 0.00 10.79 12.45
CA SER A 119 -0.95 11.68 13.13
C SER A 119 -2.37 11.65 12.53
N GLN A 120 -2.50 11.27 11.26
CA GLN A 120 -3.79 11.09 10.58
C GLN A 120 -4.37 9.66 10.75
N GLY A 121 -3.66 8.78 11.47
CA GLY A 121 -4.06 7.38 11.64
C GLY A 121 -3.60 6.43 10.53
N ASP A 122 -2.75 6.89 9.61
CA ASP A 122 -2.14 6.01 8.61
C ASP A 122 -1.16 5.02 9.26
N THR A 123 -0.96 3.87 8.61
CA THR A 123 -0.10 2.80 9.12
C THR A 123 1.28 2.78 8.44
N LEU A 124 2.11 1.81 8.81
CA LEU A 124 3.38 1.54 8.11
C LEU A 124 3.20 1.04 6.67
N ARG A 125 2.00 0.57 6.31
CA ARG A 125 1.73 -0.15 5.05
C ARG A 125 0.50 0.33 4.30
N SER A 126 -0.15 1.38 4.79
CA SER A 126 -1.33 1.95 4.18
C SER A 126 -1.38 3.40 4.59
N TRP A 127 -1.32 4.28 3.60
CA TRP A 127 -1.43 5.73 3.75
C TRP A 127 -2.15 6.32 2.56
N ARG A 128 -2.63 7.56 2.72
CA ARG A 128 -3.24 8.29 1.61
C ARG A 128 -2.22 8.52 0.50
N THR A 129 -2.55 8.16 -0.75
CA THR A 129 -1.65 8.29 -1.90
C THR A 129 -1.88 9.55 -2.75
N GLU A 130 -3.01 10.23 -2.56
CA GLU A 130 -3.31 11.49 -3.22
C GLU A 130 -2.47 12.65 -2.66
N PRO A 131 -2.02 13.61 -3.48
CA PRO A 131 -1.31 14.78 -2.99
C PRO A 131 -2.13 15.62 -1.99
N PHE A 132 -1.54 16.01 -0.87
CA PHE A 132 -2.21 16.78 0.19
C PHE A 132 -1.31 17.87 0.78
N HIS A 133 -1.90 18.77 1.56
CA HIS A 133 -1.17 19.79 2.30
C HIS A 133 -0.97 19.34 3.75
N ILE A 134 0.27 19.33 4.24
CA ILE A 134 0.56 19.09 5.67
C ILE A 134 0.16 20.31 6.52
N PHE A 135 0.29 21.51 5.96
CA PHE A 135 -0.09 22.77 6.61
C PHE A 135 -0.84 23.68 5.63
N LEU A 136 -1.80 24.45 6.15
CA LEU A 136 -2.61 25.39 5.39
C LEU A 136 -1.72 26.40 4.66
N GLY A 137 -1.88 26.51 3.33
CA GLY A 137 -1.07 27.40 2.48
C GLY A 137 0.33 26.88 2.12
N GLY A 138 0.65 25.63 2.49
CA GLY A 138 1.93 24.99 2.18
C GLY A 138 2.06 24.38 0.79
N ARG A 139 3.20 23.74 0.53
CA ARG A 139 3.41 22.91 -0.66
C ARG A 139 2.49 21.68 -0.63
N LYS A 140 2.10 21.18 -1.80
CA LYS A 140 1.44 19.87 -1.92
C LYS A 140 2.49 18.78 -1.78
N TRP A 141 2.26 17.82 -0.89
CA TRP A 141 3.10 16.66 -0.67
C TRP A 141 2.53 15.48 -1.43
N LYS A 142 3.34 14.84 -2.26
CA LYS A 142 2.99 13.62 -2.97
C LYS A 142 3.63 12.43 -2.25
N PRO A 143 2.83 11.61 -1.53
CA PRO A 143 3.31 10.44 -0.82
C PRO A 143 3.96 9.43 -1.76
N PRO A 144 4.88 8.58 -1.27
CA PRO A 144 5.43 7.50 -2.07
C PRO A 144 4.30 6.56 -2.51
N SER A 145 4.37 6.06 -3.74
CA SER A 145 3.39 5.08 -4.22
C SER A 145 3.43 3.83 -3.34
N GLU A 146 2.24 3.31 -2.98
CA GLU A 146 2.05 2.01 -2.32
C GLU A 146 2.86 0.89 -3.02
N LYS A 147 3.02 1.01 -4.35
CA LYS A 147 3.80 0.08 -5.18
C LYS A 147 5.28 0.00 -4.76
N PHE A 148 5.90 1.06 -4.22
CA PHE A 148 7.29 0.99 -3.71
C PHE A 148 7.44 0.03 -2.53
N PHE A 149 6.39 -0.14 -1.73
CA PHE A 149 6.39 -1.08 -0.60
C PHE A 149 5.91 -2.47 -1.04
N GLN A 150 5.04 -2.58 -2.06
CA GLN A 150 4.63 -3.85 -2.66
C GLN A 150 5.73 -4.50 -3.53
N GLU A 151 6.51 -3.71 -4.27
CA GLU A 151 7.62 -4.17 -5.12
C GLU A 151 8.80 -4.68 -4.28
N ARG A 152 9.05 -4.03 -3.14
CA ARG A 152 9.93 -4.59 -2.09
C ARG A 152 9.30 -5.73 -1.31
N SER A 153 7.98 -5.92 -1.31
CA SER A 153 7.39 -7.15 -0.77
C SER A 153 7.68 -8.32 -1.71
N ARG A 154 7.63 -8.10 -3.03
CA ARG A 154 8.12 -9.07 -4.02
C ARG A 154 9.62 -9.38 -3.86
N HIS A 155 10.47 -8.37 -3.66
CA HIS A 155 11.93 -8.57 -3.46
C HIS A 155 12.39 -8.90 -2.02
N LYS A 156 11.56 -8.68 -0.98
CA LYS A 156 11.85 -9.01 0.43
C LYS A 156 11.25 -10.37 0.81
N VAL A 157 10.29 -10.89 0.05
CA VAL A 157 9.97 -12.34 0.05
C VAL A 157 11.13 -13.15 -0.54
N GLU A 158 11.98 -12.56 -1.39
CA GLU A 158 13.11 -13.28 -1.99
C GLU A 158 14.45 -13.19 -1.21
N ARG A 159 14.67 -12.19 -0.34
CA ARG A 159 15.95 -12.08 0.39
C ARG A 159 15.77 -11.54 1.80
N LYS A 160 15.52 -12.46 2.73
CA LYS A 160 16.19 -12.60 4.05
C LYS A 160 15.26 -13.37 5.01
N ASP A 161 15.22 -14.68 4.83
CA ASP A 161 15.02 -15.62 5.94
C ASP A 161 16.01 -16.76 5.71
N ASP A 162 17.27 -16.50 6.06
CA ASP A 162 18.32 -17.50 5.96
C ASP A 162 18.17 -18.51 7.10
N SER A 163 18.03 -19.76 6.69
CA SER A 163 18.27 -20.99 7.44
C SER A 163 17.08 -21.57 8.21
N HIS A 164 16.17 -22.19 7.45
CA HIS A 164 15.96 -23.65 7.58
C HIS A 164 15.68 -24.28 6.19
N SER A 165 16.71 -24.98 5.69
CA SER A 165 16.70 -26.01 4.64
C SER A 165 16.23 -25.64 3.22
N ALA A 166 17.13 -25.01 2.45
CA ALA A 166 17.13 -25.07 0.98
C ALA A 166 17.64 -26.45 0.47
N ALA A 167 17.03 -27.53 0.95
CA ALA A 167 17.29 -28.87 0.44
C ALA A 167 15.95 -29.52 0.02
N LYS A 168 15.61 -29.32 -1.26
CA LYS A 168 14.60 -30.06 -2.05
C LYS A 168 13.16 -30.10 -1.48
N GLY A 169 12.57 -28.95 -1.14
CA GLY A 169 11.15 -28.87 -0.71
C GLY A 169 10.61 -27.48 -0.32
N GLY A 170 11.33 -26.41 -0.67
CA GLY A 170 11.04 -25.05 -0.22
C GLY A 170 10.80 -24.06 -1.35
N GLU A 171 10.50 -24.53 -2.55
CA GLU A 171 10.09 -23.65 -3.65
C GLU A 171 8.69 -23.07 -3.38
N ARG A 172 8.40 -21.93 -3.99
CA ARG A 172 7.09 -21.29 -3.87
C ARG A 172 6.16 -21.84 -4.94
N LEU A 173 4.93 -22.13 -4.55
CA LEU A 173 3.88 -22.50 -5.49
C LEU A 173 3.53 -21.28 -6.35
N GLY A 174 3.39 -21.47 -7.68
CA GLY A 174 2.94 -20.41 -8.59
C GLY A 174 1.55 -19.91 -8.21
N SER A 175 1.17 -18.70 -8.65
CA SER A 175 -0.16 -18.16 -8.31
C SER A 175 -1.30 -19.02 -8.85
N GLU A 176 -1.18 -19.50 -10.10
CA GLU A 176 -2.20 -20.35 -10.73
C GLU A 176 -2.29 -21.73 -10.05
N ASP A 177 -1.14 -22.32 -9.73
CA ASP A 177 -1.08 -23.60 -9.02
C ASP A 177 -1.62 -23.48 -7.59
N ARG A 178 -1.42 -22.32 -6.94
CA ARG A 178 -1.99 -22.04 -5.63
C ARG A 178 -3.51 -21.95 -5.70
N ASP A 179 -4.05 -21.22 -6.67
CA ASP A 179 -5.50 -21.12 -6.88
C ASP A 179 -6.10 -22.52 -7.13
N THR A 180 -5.41 -23.34 -7.92
CA THR A 180 -5.79 -24.74 -8.20
C THR A 180 -5.76 -25.61 -6.94
N LEU A 181 -4.74 -25.47 -6.09
CA LEU A 181 -4.67 -26.17 -4.80
C LEU A 181 -5.81 -25.76 -3.87
N GLU A 182 -6.09 -24.47 -3.77
CA GLU A 182 -7.17 -23.94 -2.93
C GLU A 182 -8.55 -24.42 -3.40
N GLU A 183 -8.77 -24.52 -4.71
CA GLU A 183 -9.97 -25.14 -5.30
C GLU A 183 -10.07 -26.63 -4.93
N HIS A 184 -8.99 -27.40 -5.12
CA HIS A 184 -8.95 -28.79 -4.69
C HIS A 184 -9.28 -28.97 -3.21
N LEU A 185 -8.73 -28.13 -2.32
CA LEU A 185 -8.99 -28.20 -0.88
C LEU A 185 -10.40 -27.76 -0.50
N ARG A 186 -11.01 -26.87 -1.29
CA ARG A 186 -12.39 -26.40 -1.08
C ARG A 186 -13.41 -27.48 -1.44
N ASP A 187 -13.19 -28.15 -2.56
CA ASP A 187 -14.15 -29.09 -3.15
C ASP A 187 -13.85 -30.56 -2.82
N ILE A 188 -12.84 -30.81 -1.97
CA ILE A 188 -12.44 -32.17 -1.61
C ILE A 188 -13.58 -32.91 -0.88
N THR A 189 -13.81 -34.15 -1.33
CA THR A 189 -14.78 -35.06 -0.73
C THR A 189 -14.09 -36.29 -0.15
N ARG A 190 -14.81 -37.09 0.63
CA ARG A 190 -14.31 -38.36 1.18
C ARG A 190 -14.17 -39.47 0.13
N GLN A 191 -14.54 -39.20 -1.12
CA GLN A 191 -14.41 -40.17 -2.21
C GLN A 191 -12.95 -40.35 -2.59
N ARG A 192 -12.55 -41.61 -2.81
CA ARG A 192 -11.16 -41.98 -3.12
C ARG A 192 -10.61 -41.25 -4.34
N GLU A 193 -11.42 -41.03 -5.39
CA GLU A 193 -10.97 -40.34 -6.59
C GLU A 193 -10.71 -38.85 -6.34
N SER A 194 -11.55 -38.20 -5.53
CA SER A 194 -11.37 -36.79 -5.14
C SER A 194 -10.07 -36.58 -4.36
N VAL A 195 -9.82 -37.42 -3.35
CA VAL A 195 -8.57 -37.38 -2.55
C VAL A 195 -7.35 -37.70 -3.42
N LYS A 196 -7.44 -38.72 -4.28
CA LYS A 196 -6.38 -39.11 -5.20
C LYS A 196 -5.99 -37.98 -6.15
N ASN A 197 -6.96 -37.28 -6.74
CA ASN A 197 -6.69 -36.18 -7.66
C ASN A 197 -5.91 -35.06 -6.98
N ALA A 198 -6.34 -34.64 -5.79
CA ALA A 198 -5.63 -33.65 -4.99
C ALA A 198 -4.23 -34.14 -4.56
N MET A 199 -4.09 -35.42 -4.22
CA MET A 199 -2.79 -36.01 -3.85
C MET A 199 -1.82 -36.01 -5.03
N VAL A 200 -2.26 -36.39 -6.23
CA VAL A 200 -1.43 -36.39 -7.44
C VAL A 200 -0.95 -34.98 -7.76
N PHE A 201 -1.80 -33.97 -7.59
CA PHE A 201 -1.40 -32.57 -7.71
C PHE A 201 -0.29 -32.21 -6.72
N CYS A 202 -0.46 -32.56 -5.43
CA CYS A 202 0.54 -32.28 -4.41
C CYS A 202 1.87 -33.00 -4.70
N MET A 203 1.82 -34.25 -5.16
CA MET A 203 3.03 -35.01 -5.48
C MET A 203 3.76 -34.45 -6.70
N SER A 204 3.04 -33.94 -7.70
CA SER A 204 3.63 -33.27 -8.87
C SER A 204 4.38 -31.98 -8.50
N HIS A 205 3.98 -31.32 -7.41
CA HIS A 205 4.56 -30.07 -6.90
C HIS A 205 5.35 -30.29 -5.59
N ALA A 206 5.94 -31.47 -5.41
CA ALA A 206 6.63 -31.83 -4.16
C ALA A 206 7.86 -30.95 -3.84
N ASN A 207 8.42 -30.23 -4.82
CA ASN A 207 9.43 -29.19 -4.60
C ASN A 207 8.90 -27.99 -3.78
N CYS A 208 7.58 -27.78 -3.78
CA CYS A 208 6.88 -26.73 -3.05
C CYS A 208 6.23 -27.24 -1.74
N SER A 209 6.74 -28.33 -1.17
CA SER A 209 6.09 -29.03 -0.05
C SER A 209 5.83 -28.15 1.17
N ALA A 210 6.69 -27.16 1.45
CA ALA A 210 6.51 -26.21 2.54
C ALA A 210 5.25 -25.32 2.36
N GLU A 211 5.03 -24.79 1.15
CA GLU A 211 3.87 -23.93 0.86
C GLU A 211 2.58 -24.76 0.78
N ILE A 212 2.64 -25.98 0.22
CA ILE A 212 1.51 -26.92 0.19
C ILE A 212 1.12 -27.36 1.60
N ALA A 213 2.10 -27.66 2.47
CA ALA A 213 1.85 -28.00 3.87
C ALA A 213 1.18 -26.85 4.64
N LEU A 214 1.57 -25.61 4.37
CA LEU A 214 0.94 -24.43 4.97
C LEU A 214 -0.52 -24.27 4.51
N CYS A 215 -0.80 -24.41 3.21
CA CYS A 215 -2.16 -24.32 2.68
C CYS A 215 -3.06 -25.42 3.28
N LEU A 216 -2.54 -26.65 3.39
CA LEU A 216 -3.24 -27.75 4.07
C LEU A 216 -3.51 -27.46 5.54
N TYR A 217 -2.52 -26.93 6.26
CA TYR A 217 -2.66 -26.54 7.65
C TYR A 217 -3.77 -25.48 7.83
N GLU A 218 -3.75 -24.42 7.03
CA GLU A 218 -4.77 -23.37 7.04
C GLU A 218 -6.14 -23.97 6.76
N ALA A 219 -6.28 -24.77 5.70
CA ALA A 219 -7.55 -25.43 5.37
C ALA A 219 -8.05 -26.36 6.48
N LEU A 220 -7.18 -27.08 7.20
CA LEU A 220 -7.57 -27.96 8.31
C LEU A 220 -7.92 -27.21 9.60
N THR A 221 -7.51 -25.94 9.73
CA THR A 221 -7.71 -25.10 10.90
C THR A 221 -8.70 -23.95 10.71
N LEU A 222 -9.42 -23.93 9.58
CA LEU A 222 -10.56 -23.04 9.39
C LEU A 222 -11.75 -23.49 10.26
N ALA A 223 -12.18 -22.60 11.18
CA ALA A 223 -13.28 -22.86 12.11
C ALA A 223 -14.61 -23.18 11.42
N GLU A 224 -14.90 -22.51 10.31
CA GLU A 224 -16.14 -22.65 9.53
C GLU A 224 -16.22 -23.94 8.69
N THR A 225 -15.12 -24.70 8.60
CA THR A 225 -15.11 -25.94 7.80
C THR A 225 -15.88 -27.06 8.50
N ASN A 226 -16.83 -27.66 7.79
CA ASN A 226 -17.59 -28.82 8.26
C ASN A 226 -16.70 -30.07 8.50
N LEU A 227 -17.21 -31.03 9.26
CA LEU A 227 -16.46 -32.23 9.64
C LEU A 227 -16.07 -33.11 8.43
N ASP A 228 -16.94 -33.22 7.41
CA ASP A 228 -16.65 -34.06 6.25
C ASP A 228 -15.48 -33.53 5.41
N SER A 229 -15.42 -32.22 5.18
CA SER A 229 -14.30 -31.57 4.52
C SER A 229 -13.03 -31.66 5.36
N LYS A 230 -13.13 -31.53 6.69
CA LYS A 230 -12.00 -31.75 7.62
C LYS A 230 -11.44 -33.17 7.47
N LEU A 231 -12.30 -34.19 7.53
CA LEU A 231 -11.91 -35.59 7.35
C LEU A 231 -11.31 -35.86 5.97
N ALA A 232 -11.88 -35.30 4.90
CA ALA A 232 -11.37 -35.44 3.55
C ALA A 232 -9.97 -34.81 3.38
N ARG A 233 -9.74 -33.60 3.94
CA ARG A 233 -8.42 -32.95 3.97
C ARG A 233 -7.42 -33.74 4.81
N LEU A 234 -7.87 -34.41 5.88
CA LEU A 234 -7.01 -35.30 6.68
C LEU A 234 -6.63 -36.57 5.92
N TYR A 235 -7.54 -37.15 5.13
CA TYR A 235 -7.21 -38.26 4.23
C TYR A 235 -6.17 -37.84 3.20
N LEU A 236 -6.29 -36.64 2.61
CA LEU A 236 -5.27 -36.09 1.72
C LEU A 236 -3.91 -35.94 2.43
N LEU A 237 -3.89 -35.36 3.64
CA LEU A 237 -2.67 -35.23 4.43
C LEU A 237 -2.01 -36.59 4.70
N SER A 238 -2.82 -37.60 5.07
CA SER A 238 -2.36 -38.98 5.28
C SER A 238 -1.77 -39.58 4.00
N ASP A 239 -2.45 -39.41 2.86
CA ASP A 239 -1.99 -39.91 1.57
C ASP A 239 -0.68 -39.23 1.13
N ILE A 240 -0.52 -37.93 1.37
CA ILE A 240 0.74 -37.21 1.08
C ILE A 240 1.89 -37.75 1.94
N LEU A 241 1.66 -37.95 3.24
CA LEU A 241 2.69 -38.52 4.14
C LEU A 241 3.04 -39.97 3.80
N PHE A 242 2.05 -40.76 3.36
CA PHE A 242 2.29 -42.12 2.91
C PHE A 242 3.13 -42.12 1.63
N ASN A 243 2.77 -41.28 0.65
CA ASN A 243 3.45 -41.18 -0.63
C ASN A 243 4.75 -40.36 -0.59
N SER A 244 5.10 -39.73 0.53
CA SER A 244 6.37 -38.99 0.63
C SER A 244 7.62 -39.89 0.55
N SER A 245 7.46 -41.22 0.60
CA SER A 245 8.53 -42.20 0.29
C SER A 245 8.54 -42.67 -1.17
N ALA A 246 7.61 -42.21 -2.01
CA ALA A 246 7.60 -42.53 -3.42
C ALA A 246 8.87 -42.01 -4.11
N PRO A 247 9.29 -42.60 -5.24
CA PRO A 247 10.46 -42.15 -6.02
C PRO A 247 10.17 -40.85 -6.80
N THR A 248 9.41 -39.93 -6.22
CA THR A 248 9.11 -38.61 -6.77
C THR A 248 10.13 -37.61 -6.21
N PRO A 249 10.74 -36.76 -7.05
CA PRO A 249 11.67 -35.73 -6.59
C PRO A 249 11.05 -34.88 -5.48
N SER A 250 11.83 -34.59 -4.44
CA SER A 250 11.42 -33.73 -3.33
C SER A 250 10.26 -34.24 -2.46
N ALA A 251 9.60 -35.35 -2.79
CA ALA A 251 8.47 -35.88 -2.02
C ALA A 251 8.79 -36.15 -0.55
N TRP A 252 10.02 -36.60 -0.27
CA TRP A 252 10.52 -36.84 1.09
C TRP A 252 10.41 -35.62 2.01
N SER A 253 10.45 -34.41 1.43
CA SER A 253 10.41 -33.15 2.19
C SER A 253 9.04 -32.89 2.85
N TYR A 254 7.96 -33.51 2.35
CA TYR A 254 6.63 -33.39 2.95
C TYR A 254 6.60 -33.79 4.42
N ARG A 255 7.41 -34.77 4.84
CA ARG A 255 7.47 -35.19 6.25
C ARG A 255 7.87 -34.05 7.16
N ALA A 256 9.01 -33.42 6.85
CA ALA A 256 9.53 -32.31 7.63
C ALA A 256 8.62 -31.06 7.58
N SER A 257 7.96 -30.84 6.44
CA SER A 257 7.03 -29.71 6.26
C SER A 257 5.74 -29.88 7.06
N LEU A 258 5.12 -31.07 7.03
CA LEU A 258 3.84 -31.34 7.70
C LEU A 258 3.98 -31.59 9.20
N GLU A 259 5.09 -32.18 9.66
CA GLU A 259 5.34 -32.48 11.07
C GLU A 259 5.17 -31.26 11.98
N LYS A 260 5.57 -30.07 11.50
CA LYS A 260 5.47 -28.79 12.22
C LYS A 260 4.03 -28.39 12.55
N TYR A 261 3.06 -28.84 11.75
CA TYR A 261 1.67 -28.41 11.82
C TYR A 261 0.76 -29.44 12.49
N LEU A 262 1.10 -30.73 12.45
CA LEU A 262 0.28 -31.82 12.98
C LEU A 262 -0.22 -31.58 14.43
N PRO A 263 0.62 -31.18 15.40
CA PRO A 263 0.13 -30.95 16.77
C PRO A 263 -0.93 -29.86 16.85
N ARG A 264 -0.79 -28.78 16.06
CA ARG A 264 -1.73 -27.65 16.03
C ARG A 264 -3.05 -28.03 15.37
N ILE A 265 -3.01 -28.83 14.31
CA ILE A 265 -4.21 -29.32 13.62
C ILE A 265 -5.06 -30.13 14.59
N PHE A 266 -4.48 -31.12 15.27
CA PHE A 266 -5.22 -31.97 16.19
C PHE A 266 -5.71 -31.22 17.42
N LEU A 267 -4.91 -30.27 17.95
CA LEU A 267 -5.36 -29.41 19.05
C LEU A 267 -6.59 -28.58 18.67
N HIS A 268 -6.63 -28.03 17.46
CA HIS A 268 -7.78 -27.27 16.96
C HIS A 268 -9.05 -28.14 16.82
N TRP A 269 -8.90 -29.43 16.53
CA TRP A 269 -10.04 -30.35 16.36
C TRP A 269 -10.61 -30.87 17.68
N THR A 270 -9.86 -30.74 18.77
CA THR A 270 -10.30 -31.13 20.12
C THR A 270 -11.01 -30.01 20.90
N GLN A 271 -11.06 -28.80 20.33
CA GLN A 271 -11.76 -27.63 20.89
C GLN A 271 -13.19 -27.56 20.34
#